data_AF-A0A3C0EBE0-F1
#
_entry.id   AF-A0A3C0EBE0-F1
#
_cell.length_a   1.000
_cell.length_b   1.000
_cell.length_c   1.000
_cell.angle_alpha   90.00
_cell.angle_beta   90.00
_cell.angle_gamma   90.00
#
_symmetry.space_group_name_H-M   'P 1'
#
loop_
_entity.id
_entity.type
_entity.pdbx_description
1 polymer ?
#
loop_
_entity_poly.entity_id
_entity_poly.type
_entity_poly.pdbx_seq_one_letter_code
_entity_poly.pdbx_strand_id
1 'polypeptide(L)'
;MCNHCWGDDSIQISGNDYTLAVNAIFLGGVDGVTIDGENLAWTGSAGAGGIGLELQNSNGNTIQNLISTNRSMGVRITGTSSSNTIQNNDISNDVWGIHPVFPGSGNIYVCNTF
;
A
#
# COMPACT_ATOMS: atom_id res chain seq x y z
N MET A 1 18.74 -13.30 21.22
CA MET A 1 17.94 -14.38 20.59
C MET A 1 17.83 -14.03 19.13
N CYS A 2 18.46 -14.83 18.27
CA CYS A 2 18.39 -14.69 16.83
C CYS A 2 17.11 -15.38 16.37
N ASN A 3 16.18 -14.65 15.74
CA ASN A 3 15.14 -15.26 14.92
C ASN A 3 15.31 -14.72 13.50
N HIS A 4 16.10 -15.45 12.73
CA HIS A 4 16.19 -15.30 11.30
C HIS A 4 15.16 -16.28 10.72
N CYS A 5 14.04 -15.78 10.20
CA CYS A 5 12.97 -16.58 9.62
C CYS A 5 13.39 -17.09 8.24
N TRP A 6 13.59 -18.39 8.10
CA TRP A 6 13.72 -19.06 6.81
C TRP A 6 12.37 -19.66 6.43
N GLY A 7 11.89 -19.36 5.23
CA GLY A 7 10.61 -19.83 4.70
C GLY A 7 9.54 -18.75 4.52
N ASP A 8 9.86 -17.47 4.76
CA ASP A 8 8.95 -16.36 4.49
C ASP A 8 9.06 -15.94 3.03
N ASP A 9 8.04 -16.29 2.23
CA ASP A 9 7.74 -15.62 0.96
C ASP A 9 7.04 -14.25 1.20
N SER A 10 6.93 -13.82 2.46
CA SER A 10 6.32 -12.55 2.87
C SER A 10 7.34 -11.63 3.51
N ILE A 11 7.63 -10.49 2.87
CA ILE A 11 8.35 -9.40 3.50
C ILE A 11 7.40 -8.72 4.51
N GLN A 12 7.66 -8.86 5.81
CA GLN A 12 6.95 -8.10 6.85
C GLN A 12 7.65 -6.74 7.04
N ILE A 13 6.96 -5.63 6.72
CA ILE A 13 7.49 -4.26 6.82
C ILE A 13 6.83 -3.52 7.99
N SER A 14 6.85 -4.13 9.17
CA SER A 14 6.17 -3.61 10.37
C SER A 14 7.09 -2.77 11.25
N GLY A 15 6.54 -1.73 11.91
CA GLY A 15 7.23 -0.97 12.95
C GLY A 15 8.16 0.15 12.47
N ASN A 16 8.06 0.54 11.20
CA ASN A 16 8.78 1.69 10.67
C ASN A 16 8.03 3.00 10.91
N ASP A 17 8.77 4.08 11.08
CA ASP A 17 8.23 5.44 11.10
C ASP A 17 8.15 6.00 9.67
N TYR A 18 6.95 6.06 9.11
CA TYR A 18 6.70 6.58 7.77
C TYR A 18 6.34 8.07 7.73
N THR A 19 6.41 8.78 8.86
CA THR A 19 5.87 10.14 9.03
C THR A 19 6.66 11.24 8.32
N LEU A 20 7.76 10.93 7.65
CA LEU A 20 8.49 11.86 6.76
C LEU A 20 8.67 11.30 5.35
N ALA A 21 8.14 10.10 5.10
CA ALA A 21 8.37 9.42 3.85
C ALA A 21 7.47 9.99 2.74
N VAL A 22 8.07 10.34 1.61
CA VAL A 22 7.33 10.73 0.40
C VAL A 22 6.43 9.56 -0.03
N ASN A 23 6.94 8.34 0.01
CA ASN A 23 6.16 7.11 -0.10
C ASN A 23 6.34 6.31 1.19
N ALA A 24 5.27 5.82 1.84
CA ALA A 24 5.44 4.94 3.00
C ALA A 24 6.06 3.61 2.57
N ILE A 25 5.40 2.93 1.62
CA ILE A 25 5.86 1.66 1.06
C ILE A 25 5.85 1.76 -0.47
N PHE A 26 6.95 1.32 -1.09
CA PHE A 26 7.07 1.19 -2.54
C PHE A 26 7.40 -0.26 -2.90
N LEU A 27 6.52 -0.89 -3.68
CA LEU A 27 6.69 -2.22 -4.25
C LEU A 27 6.90 -2.07 -5.76
N GLY A 28 8.15 -2.24 -6.19
CA GLY A 28 8.55 -2.14 -7.60
C GLY A 28 9.01 -3.49 -8.14
N GLY A 29 8.21 -4.11 -9.02
CA GLY A 29 8.50 -5.45 -9.53
C GLY A 29 8.37 -6.55 -8.47
N VAL A 30 7.49 -6.36 -7.47
CA VAL A 30 7.26 -7.31 -6.39
C VAL A 30 5.92 -8.00 -6.61
N ASP A 31 5.93 -9.32 -6.64
CA ASP A 31 4.76 -10.12 -6.96
C ASP A 31 4.42 -11.09 -5.82
N GLY A 32 3.13 -11.40 -5.67
CA GLY A 32 2.65 -12.48 -4.80
C GLY A 32 2.77 -12.22 -3.28
N VAL A 33 3.02 -10.99 -2.85
CA VAL A 33 3.17 -10.68 -1.41
C VAL A 33 1.86 -10.23 -0.77
N THR A 34 1.81 -10.33 0.55
CA THR A 34 0.73 -9.77 1.37
C THR A 34 1.28 -8.65 2.23
N ILE A 35 0.61 -7.48 2.20
CA ILE A 35 0.80 -6.40 3.18
C ILE A 35 -0.49 -6.32 3.99
N ASP A 36 -0.38 -6.51 5.31
CA ASP A 36 -1.52 -6.63 6.21
C ASP A 36 -1.31 -5.82 7.49
N GLY A 37 -2.26 -4.95 7.83
CA GLY A 37 -2.32 -4.32 9.15
C GLY A 37 -1.34 -3.16 9.39
N GLU A 38 -0.67 -2.66 8.35
CA GLU A 38 0.30 -1.59 8.50
C GLU A 38 -0.38 -0.22 8.68
N ASN A 39 0.18 0.59 9.59
CA ASN A 39 -0.22 1.98 9.76
C ASN A 39 0.68 2.90 8.95
N LEU A 40 0.15 3.33 7.81
CA LEU A 40 0.73 4.27 6.86
C LEU A 40 0.08 5.66 6.99
N ALA A 41 -0.54 6.03 8.10
CA ALA A 41 -1.14 7.35 8.23
C ALA A 41 -0.08 8.46 8.16
N TRP A 42 -0.41 9.56 7.47
CA TRP A 42 0.34 10.81 7.61
C TRP A 42 -0.16 11.58 8.83
N THR A 43 0.77 12.06 9.65
CA THR A 43 0.45 12.76 10.91
C THR A 43 0.44 14.28 10.78
N GLY A 44 0.92 14.82 9.66
CA GLY A 44 0.81 16.24 9.34
C GLY A 44 -0.55 16.60 8.76
N SER A 45 -0.63 17.77 8.11
CA SER A 45 -1.88 18.25 7.50
C SER A 45 -2.47 17.23 6.51
N ALA A 46 -3.79 17.03 6.59
CA ALA A 46 -4.53 16.14 5.70
C ALA A 46 -4.29 16.47 4.21
N GLY A 47 -4.14 15.44 3.39
CA GLY A 47 -3.87 15.56 1.96
C GLY A 47 -2.44 15.97 1.59
N ALA A 48 -1.57 16.24 2.56
CA ALA A 48 -0.20 16.72 2.33
C ALA A 48 0.88 15.64 2.46
N GLY A 49 0.57 14.49 3.09
CA GLY A 49 1.47 13.33 3.06
C GLY A 49 1.61 12.82 1.64
N GLY A 50 2.72 12.20 1.22
CA GLY A 50 2.84 11.73 -0.16
C GLY A 50 1.97 10.50 -0.47
N ILE A 51 2.56 9.42 -0.97
CA ILE A 51 1.83 8.18 -1.28
C ILE A 51 1.89 7.23 -0.08
N GLY A 52 0.77 6.65 0.35
CA GLY A 52 0.74 5.62 1.38
C GLY A 52 1.46 4.36 0.89
N LEU A 53 0.87 3.67 -0.08
CA LEU A 53 1.46 2.50 -0.70
C LEU A 53 1.46 2.63 -2.23
N GLU A 54 2.57 2.27 -2.86
CA GLU A 54 2.69 2.23 -4.31
C GLU A 54 3.03 0.83 -4.83
N LEU A 55 2.20 0.32 -5.75
CA LEU A 55 2.45 -0.84 -6.58
C LEU A 55 2.88 -0.38 -7.98
N GLN A 56 4.13 -0.65 -8.37
CA GLN A 56 4.64 -0.36 -9.71
C GLN A 56 5.15 -1.66 -10.36
N ASN A 57 4.63 -1.99 -11.55
CA ASN A 57 4.97 -3.23 -12.26
C ASN A 57 4.85 -4.48 -11.37
N SER A 58 3.84 -4.53 -10.51
CA SER A 58 3.72 -5.50 -9.41
C SER A 58 2.38 -6.24 -9.51
N ASN A 59 2.39 -7.56 -9.30
CA ASN A 59 1.28 -8.43 -9.67
C ASN A 59 0.90 -9.43 -8.57
N GLY A 60 -0.39 -9.76 -8.49
CA GLY A 60 -0.85 -10.83 -7.61
C GLY A 60 -0.68 -10.53 -6.11
N ASN A 61 -0.56 -9.25 -5.73
CA ASN A 61 -0.37 -8.87 -4.33
C ASN A 61 -1.71 -8.71 -3.60
N THR A 62 -1.70 -8.95 -2.30
CA THR A 62 -2.83 -8.69 -1.41
C THR A 62 -2.48 -7.57 -0.45
N ILE A 63 -3.23 -6.47 -0.51
CA ILE A 63 -3.05 -5.28 0.32
C ILE A 63 -4.31 -5.11 1.16
N GLN A 64 -4.19 -5.32 2.47
CA GLN A 64 -5.35 -5.35 3.34
C GLN A 64 -5.14 -4.75 4.72
N ASN A 65 -6.26 -4.33 5.32
CA ASN A 65 -6.32 -3.82 6.69
C ASN A 65 -5.33 -2.69 6.98
N LEU A 66 -4.95 -1.91 5.96
CA LEU A 66 -4.07 -0.76 6.12
C LEU A 66 -4.82 0.42 6.71
N ILE A 67 -4.09 1.24 7.47
CA ILE A 67 -4.50 2.62 7.79
C ILE A 67 -3.60 3.54 6.97
N SER A 68 -4.10 4.09 5.86
CA SER A 68 -3.35 4.98 4.96
C SER A 68 -4.10 6.29 4.80
N THR A 69 -4.21 7.07 5.87
CA THR A 69 -5.01 8.30 5.92
C THR A 69 -4.17 9.57 5.82
N ASN A 70 -4.81 10.70 5.48
CA ASN A 70 -4.21 12.04 5.41
C ASN A 70 -3.10 12.21 4.34
N ARG A 71 -3.10 11.35 3.32
CA ARG A 71 -2.14 11.29 2.22
C ARG A 71 -2.63 12.06 1.00
N SER A 72 -1.72 12.38 0.11
CA SER A 72 -2.00 12.90 -1.23
C SER A 72 -2.57 11.77 -2.08
N MET A 73 -2.00 10.57 -1.94
CA MET A 73 -2.57 9.35 -2.49
C MET A 73 -2.48 8.23 -1.45
N GLY A 74 -3.57 7.56 -1.16
CA GLY A 74 -3.56 6.43 -0.23
C GLY A 74 -2.83 5.25 -0.83
N VAL A 75 -3.37 4.72 -1.92
CA VAL A 75 -2.77 3.62 -2.69
C VAL A 75 -2.65 4.00 -4.15
N ARG A 76 -1.44 3.95 -4.71
CA ARG A 76 -1.19 4.12 -6.15
C ARG A 76 -0.86 2.79 -6.82
N ILE A 77 -1.42 2.56 -8.00
CA ILE A 77 -1.17 1.36 -8.79
C ILE A 77 -0.76 1.79 -10.19
N THR A 78 0.42 1.38 -10.63
CA THR A 78 0.99 1.86 -11.88
C THR A 78 1.83 0.82 -12.60
N GLY A 79 2.25 1.12 -13.83
CA GLY A 79 3.18 0.30 -14.59
C GLY A 79 2.60 -1.07 -14.91
N THR A 80 1.39 -1.17 -15.45
CA THR A 80 0.78 -2.47 -15.84
C THR A 80 0.59 -3.48 -14.70
N SER A 81 0.71 -3.05 -13.43
CA SER A 81 0.42 -3.88 -12.25
C SER A 81 -0.95 -4.56 -12.36
N SER A 82 -1.00 -5.88 -12.22
CA SER A 82 -2.18 -6.70 -12.54
C SER A 82 -2.55 -7.68 -11.42
N SER A 83 -3.81 -8.11 -11.38
CA SER A 83 -4.27 -9.15 -10.44
C SER A 83 -4.03 -8.86 -8.95
N ASN A 84 -3.89 -7.59 -8.54
CA ASN A 84 -3.73 -7.24 -7.14
C ASN A 84 -5.11 -7.09 -6.46
N THR A 85 -5.19 -7.47 -5.19
CA THR A 85 -6.38 -7.27 -4.35
C THR A 85 -6.08 -6.22 -3.31
N ILE A 86 -6.86 -5.14 -3.29
CA ILE A 86 -6.77 -4.07 -2.29
C ILE A 86 -8.11 -4.00 -1.56
N GLN A 87 -8.12 -4.43 -0.30
CA GLN A 87 -9.36 -4.64 0.44
C GLN A 87 -9.30 -4.23 1.91
N ASN A 88 -10.44 -3.85 2.48
CA ASN A 88 -10.58 -3.57 3.92
C ASN A 88 -9.59 -2.52 4.47
N ASN A 89 -9.13 -1.59 3.63
CA ASN A 89 -8.22 -0.54 4.05
C ASN A 89 -9.00 0.72 4.46
N ASP A 90 -8.50 1.44 5.46
CA ASP A 90 -8.90 2.80 5.76
C ASP A 90 -8.00 3.78 4.99
N ILE A 91 -8.58 4.38 3.95
CA ILE A 91 -7.91 5.30 3.01
C ILE A 91 -8.63 6.66 3.05
N SER A 92 -9.03 7.07 4.25
CA SER A 92 -9.82 8.27 4.47
C SER A 92 -8.98 9.55 4.59
N ASN A 93 -9.61 10.68 4.26
CA ASN A 93 -8.99 12.02 4.28
C ASN A 93 -7.79 12.18 3.33
N ASP A 94 -7.75 11.36 2.28
CA ASP A 94 -6.76 11.46 1.23
C ASP A 94 -7.25 12.37 0.09
N VAL A 95 -6.33 13.00 -0.64
CA VAL A 95 -6.72 13.74 -1.86
C VAL A 95 -7.21 12.74 -2.93
N TRP A 96 -6.54 11.60 -3.04
CA TRP A 96 -6.93 10.47 -3.87
C TRP A 96 -6.86 9.19 -3.05
N GLY A 97 -7.95 8.44 -2.92
CA GLY A 97 -7.96 7.19 -2.16
C GLY A 97 -7.13 6.09 -2.83
N ILE A 98 -7.76 5.32 -3.73
CA ILE A 98 -7.05 4.39 -4.62
C ILE A 98 -6.94 5.03 -6.00
N HIS A 99 -5.71 5.20 -6.50
CA HIS A 99 -5.43 5.87 -7.76
C HIS A 99 -4.69 4.94 -8.74
N PRO A 100 -5.42 4.28 -9.66
CA PRO A 100 -4.82 3.51 -10.74
C PRO A 100 -4.34 4.40 -11.89
N VAL A 101 -3.09 4.25 -12.28
CA VAL A 101 -2.43 4.99 -13.38
C VAL A 101 -1.84 3.99 -14.36
N PHE A 102 -2.53 3.74 -15.47
CA PHE A 102 -2.21 2.65 -16.40
C PHE A 102 -2.09 1.27 -15.70
N PRO A 103 -3.11 0.86 -14.90
CA PRO A 103 -3.09 -0.44 -14.27
C PRO A 103 -3.19 -1.55 -15.33
N GLY A 104 -2.62 -2.71 -15.02
CA GLY A 104 -2.96 -3.94 -15.71
C GLY A 104 -4.39 -4.41 -15.36
N SER A 105 -4.82 -5.49 -15.99
CA SER A 105 -6.15 -6.07 -15.75
C SER A 105 -6.23 -6.85 -14.43
N GLY A 106 -7.46 -7.12 -13.96
CA GLY A 106 -7.71 -8.07 -12.87
C GLY A 106 -7.46 -7.54 -11.46
N ASN A 107 -7.14 -6.25 -11.30
CA ASN A 107 -7.05 -5.65 -9.97
C ASN A 107 -8.46 -5.51 -9.35
N ILE A 108 -8.57 -5.82 -8.06
CA ILE A 108 -9.80 -5.80 -7.28
C ILE A 108 -9.68 -4.76 -6.16
N TYR A 109 -10.70 -3.91 -6.04
CA TYR A 109 -10.80 -2.89 -5.00
C TYR A 109 -12.13 -3.08 -4.27
N VAL A 110 -12.12 -3.57 -3.03
CA VAL A 110 -13.35 -3.96 -2.33
C VAL A 110 -13.31 -3.61 -0.85
N CYS A 111 -14.43 -3.14 -0.31
CA CYS A 111 -14.58 -2.83 1.13
C CYS A 111 -13.53 -1.85 1.69
N ASN A 112 -12.98 -0.94 0.89
CA ASN A 112 -12.12 0.13 1.38
C ASN A 112 -12.97 1.32 1.87
N THR A 113 -12.53 1.97 2.94
CA THR A 113 -13.09 3.23 3.44
C THR A 113 -12.34 4.40 2.82
N PHE A 114 -13.05 5.44 2.39
CA PHE A 114 -12.53 6.62 1.69
C PHE A 114 -13.01 7.90 2.39
#